data_AF-D5UBH2-F1
#
_entry.id   AF-D5UBH2-F1
#
_cell.length_a   1.000
_cell.length_b   1.000
_cell.length_c   1.000
_cell.angle_alpha   90.00
_cell.angle_beta   90.00
_cell.angle_gamma   90.00
#
_symmetry.space_group_name_H-M   'P 1'
#
loop_
_entity.id
_entity.type
_entity.pdbx_description
1 polymer ?
#
loop_
_entity_poly.entity_id
_entity_poly.type
_entity_poly.pdbx_seq_one_letter_code
_entity_poly.pdbx_strand_id
1 'polypeptide(L)'
;MENENNFQYSDKNKTSVNQYSNYIIDYMNMNFEVFHNVGTKGVYLEGISKEIFYSWIIDFYKAKNTKYFITKKIDYIIIPLEKIHEYFYIKACYRVKKSGSSDPSNKNIEEIIYFLENYNIEFKLEIDGKKLYIITEYNIVNKIKINDYTYQFNKISEYKYNVRRLSNTSNANVIFSIKLIKNYQEEEDLISFLEDIKS
;
A
#
# COMPACT_ATOMS: atom_id res chain seq x y z
N MET A 1 -28.25 -5.15 17.20
CA MET A 1 -28.84 -4.01 16.48
C MET A 1 -27.70 -3.35 15.72
N GLU A 2 -27.39 -3.84 14.52
CA GLU A 2 -26.37 -3.26 13.63
C GLU A 2 -27.12 -2.51 12.52
N ASN A 3 -27.65 -1.35 12.86
CA ASN A 3 -28.33 -0.45 11.93
C ASN A 3 -27.74 0.93 12.14
N GLU A 4 -26.53 1.18 11.65
CA GLU A 4 -26.13 2.57 11.42
C GLU A 4 -25.36 2.62 10.10
N ASN A 5 -25.91 3.38 9.16
CA ASN A 5 -25.27 3.79 7.91
C ASN A 5 -24.04 4.65 8.24
N ASN A 6 -23.01 4.05 8.82
CA ASN A 6 -21.80 4.72 9.25
C ASN A 6 -20.56 3.88 8.95
N PHE A 7 -19.48 4.60 8.66
CA PHE A 7 -18.13 4.09 8.60
C PHE A 7 -17.55 4.05 10.01
N GLN A 8 -16.78 2.99 10.26
CA GLN A 8 -16.09 2.77 11.51
C GLN A 8 -14.62 2.50 11.24
N TYR A 9 -13.77 2.88 12.19
CA TYR A 9 -12.36 2.53 12.14
C TYR A 9 -12.20 1.03 12.38
N SER A 10 -11.51 0.33 11.50
CA SER A 10 -11.34 -1.12 11.62
C SER A 10 -10.43 -1.49 12.79
N ASP A 11 -10.88 -2.40 13.67
CA ASP A 11 -10.05 -2.97 14.74
C ASP A 11 -8.83 -3.76 14.23
N LYS A 12 -8.81 -4.08 12.93
CA LYS A 12 -7.70 -4.77 12.26
C LYS A 12 -6.66 -3.79 11.68
N ASN A 13 -6.87 -2.48 11.82
CA ASN A 13 -5.87 -1.49 11.44
C ASN A 13 -4.62 -1.62 12.34
N LYS A 14 -3.44 -1.42 11.74
CA LYS A 14 -2.16 -1.51 12.46
C LYS A 14 -1.82 -0.26 13.27
N THR A 15 -2.66 0.76 13.18
CA THR A 15 -2.49 2.04 13.87
C THR A 15 -3.74 2.32 14.66
N SER A 16 -3.57 2.90 15.85
CA SER A 16 -4.69 3.37 16.63
C SER A 16 -5.39 4.54 15.95
N VAL A 17 -6.69 4.67 16.20
CA VAL A 17 -7.45 5.86 15.80
C VAL A 17 -6.86 7.10 16.49
N ASN A 18 -6.73 8.19 15.75
CA ASN A 18 -6.36 9.51 16.27
C ASN A 18 -7.47 10.53 15.96
N GLN A 19 -7.37 11.73 16.52
CA GLN A 19 -8.38 12.80 16.32
C GLN A 19 -8.60 13.11 14.83
N TYR A 20 -7.55 13.07 14.01
CA TYR A 20 -7.64 13.34 12.57
C TYR A 20 -8.37 12.22 11.81
N SER A 21 -8.25 10.97 12.29
CA SER A 21 -9.03 9.84 11.77
C SER A 21 -10.51 10.02 12.08
N ASN A 22 -10.85 10.50 13.29
CA ASN A 22 -12.24 10.79 13.66
C ASN A 22 -12.83 11.90 12.78
N TYR A 23 -12.12 13.01 12.57
CA TYR A 23 -12.56 14.06 11.63
C TYR A 23 -12.86 13.53 10.23
N ILE A 24 -12.02 12.62 9.72
CA ILE A 24 -12.23 11.99 8.42
C ILE A 24 -13.46 11.08 8.43
N ILE A 25 -13.63 10.25 9.46
CA ILE A 25 -14.78 9.35 9.60
C ILE A 25 -16.08 10.15 9.73
N ASP A 26 -16.09 11.19 10.56
CA ASP A 26 -17.26 12.05 10.77
C ASP A 26 -17.67 12.73 9.47
N TYR A 27 -16.71 13.28 8.71
CA TYR A 27 -16.98 13.83 7.39
C TYR A 27 -17.56 12.77 6.44
N MET A 28 -17.01 11.56 6.42
CA MET A 28 -17.54 10.48 5.57
C MET A 28 -18.94 10.04 6.00
N ASN A 29 -19.23 10.02 7.29
CA ASN A 29 -20.55 9.68 7.86
C ASN A 29 -21.60 10.75 7.53
N MET A 30 -21.23 12.03 7.63
CA MET A 30 -22.09 13.15 7.20
C MET A 30 -22.42 13.09 5.70
N ASN A 31 -21.60 12.39 4.91
CA ASN A 31 -21.73 12.27 3.46
C ASN A 31 -21.87 10.79 3.02
N PHE A 32 -22.51 9.95 3.85
CA PHE A 32 -22.52 8.49 3.68
C PHE A 32 -22.92 8.03 2.27
N GLU A 33 -23.98 8.62 1.70
CA GLU A 33 -24.49 8.31 0.35
C GLU A 33 -23.44 8.49 -0.77
N VAL A 34 -22.45 9.36 -0.56
CA VAL A 34 -21.35 9.55 -1.52
C VAL A 34 -20.31 8.44 -1.41
N PHE A 35 -20.07 7.91 -0.21
CA PHE A 35 -18.94 7.04 0.09
C PHE A 35 -19.29 5.55 0.20
N HIS A 36 -20.55 5.20 0.50
CA HIS A 36 -20.92 3.82 0.88
C HIS A 36 -20.75 2.81 -0.27
N ASN A 37 -20.94 3.24 -1.51
CA ASN A 37 -20.83 2.41 -2.72
C ASN A 37 -19.53 2.67 -3.50
N VAL A 38 -18.42 2.91 -2.79
CA VAL A 38 -17.16 3.25 -3.44
C VAL A 38 -16.56 2.06 -4.21
N GLY A 39 -16.07 2.32 -5.42
CA GLY A 39 -15.33 1.36 -6.23
C GLY A 39 -13.81 1.49 -6.13
N THR A 40 -13.09 0.90 -7.09
CA THR A 40 -11.62 0.96 -7.18
C THR A 40 -11.08 2.33 -7.58
N LYS A 41 -11.87 3.13 -8.31
CA LYS A 41 -11.55 4.52 -8.65
C LYS A 41 -11.52 5.43 -7.42
N GLY A 42 -12.39 5.14 -6.44
CA GLY A 42 -12.49 5.90 -5.21
C GLY A 42 -13.26 7.21 -5.34
N VAL A 43 -13.41 7.89 -4.20
CA VAL A 43 -13.93 9.25 -4.07
C VAL A 43 -12.91 10.08 -3.28
N TYR A 44 -12.64 11.30 -3.73
CA TYR A 44 -11.73 12.23 -3.05
C TYR A 44 -12.45 12.95 -1.91
N LEU A 45 -11.74 13.17 -0.80
CA LEU A 45 -12.26 13.87 0.37
C LEU A 45 -12.02 15.38 0.20
N GLU A 46 -12.69 15.99 -0.78
CA GLU A 46 -12.45 17.39 -1.18
C GLU A 46 -12.95 18.42 -0.16
N GLY A 47 -13.96 18.07 0.65
CA GLY A 47 -14.50 18.95 1.69
C GLY A 47 -13.71 18.99 3.00
N ILE A 48 -12.60 18.25 3.11
CA ILE A 48 -11.73 18.26 4.29
C ILE A 48 -10.52 19.16 4.06
N SER A 49 -10.22 19.99 5.05
CA SER A 49 -9.04 20.86 5.07
C SER A 49 -7.74 20.04 4.97
N LYS A 50 -6.75 20.57 4.23
CA LYS A 50 -5.49 19.85 4.00
C LYS A 50 -4.66 19.72 5.27
N GLU A 51 -4.82 20.66 6.19
CA GLU A 51 -4.23 20.70 7.53
C GLU A 51 -4.59 19.44 8.32
N ILE A 52 -5.81 18.89 8.17
CA ILE A 52 -6.20 17.61 8.76
C ILE A 52 -5.37 16.47 8.17
N PHE A 53 -5.14 16.47 6.86
CA PHE A 53 -4.32 15.43 6.22
C PHE A 53 -2.84 15.53 6.60
N TYR A 54 -2.29 16.74 6.65
CA TYR A 54 -0.92 16.97 7.11
C TYR A 54 -0.73 16.48 8.54
N SER A 55 -1.65 16.87 9.43
CA SER A 55 -1.58 16.49 10.84
C SER A 55 -1.75 14.98 11.04
N TRP A 56 -2.65 14.34 10.28
CA TRP A 56 -2.79 12.88 10.29
C TRP A 56 -1.47 12.19 9.91
N ILE A 57 -0.78 12.68 8.88
CA ILE A 57 0.48 12.10 8.40
C ILE A 57 1.60 12.33 9.42
N ILE A 58 1.70 13.53 9.98
CA ILE A 58 2.67 13.85 11.03
C ILE A 58 2.48 12.90 12.21
N ASP A 59 1.26 12.76 12.74
CA ASP A 59 0.97 11.83 13.84
C ASP A 59 1.33 10.38 13.50
N PHE A 60 0.94 9.92 12.32
CA PHE A 60 1.17 8.55 11.87
C PHE A 60 2.67 8.21 11.83
N TYR A 61 3.50 9.13 11.33
CA TYR A 61 4.94 8.92 11.21
C TYR A 61 5.68 9.20 12.52
N LYS A 62 5.21 10.14 13.35
CA LYS A 62 5.70 10.32 14.73
C LYS A 62 5.56 9.05 15.56
N ALA A 63 4.39 8.38 15.48
CA ALA A 63 4.16 7.12 16.17
C ALA A 63 5.11 5.98 15.72
N LYS A 64 5.76 6.13 14.57
CA LYS A 64 6.79 5.22 14.03
C LYS A 64 8.22 5.70 14.30
N ASN A 65 8.38 6.71 15.16
CA ASN A 65 9.66 7.36 15.45
C ASN A 65 10.37 7.90 14.19
N THR A 66 9.60 8.35 13.20
CA THR A 66 10.14 8.99 12.00
C THR A 66 10.33 10.48 12.27
N LYS A 67 11.53 11.00 12.01
CA LYS A 67 11.84 12.43 12.16
C LYS A 67 11.95 13.17 10.83
N TYR A 68 12.39 12.49 9.78
CA TYR A 68 12.65 13.09 8.47
C TYR A 68 12.08 12.23 7.34
N PHE A 69 11.74 12.90 6.24
CA PHE A 69 11.47 12.32 4.94
C PHE A 69 12.65 12.60 4.02
N ILE A 70 12.92 11.67 3.11
CA ILE A 70 13.83 11.90 1.99
C ILE A 70 13.10 11.64 0.68
N THR A 71 13.31 12.53 -0.29
CA THR A 71 12.79 12.39 -1.64
C THR A 71 13.83 12.80 -2.66
N LYS A 72 13.60 12.49 -3.94
CA LYS A 72 14.48 12.88 -5.03
C LYS A 72 13.66 13.32 -6.23
N LYS A 73 14.04 14.46 -6.82
CA LYS A 73 13.55 14.86 -8.15
C LYS A 73 14.72 15.08 -9.11
N ILE A 74 15.60 16.02 -8.77
CA ILE A 74 16.91 16.21 -9.39
C ILE A 74 17.93 15.72 -8.37
N ASP A 75 18.05 16.47 -7.28
CA ASP A 75 18.83 16.11 -6.10
C ASP A 75 17.98 15.51 -4.99
N TYR A 76 18.65 14.97 -3.97
CA TYR A 76 18.00 14.54 -2.74
C TYR A 76 17.55 15.74 -1.92
N ILE A 77 16.37 15.62 -1.31
CA ILE A 77 15.77 16.62 -0.44
C ILE A 77 15.40 15.91 0.86
N ILE A 78 15.98 16.36 1.96
CA ILE A 78 15.72 15.93 3.33
C ILE A 78 14.78 16.93 3.96
N ILE A 79 13.68 16.43 4.52
CA ILE A 79 12.52 17.21 4.94
C ILE A 79 12.18 16.82 6.38
N PRO A 80 12.23 17.74 7.36
CA PRO A 80 11.72 17.49 8.70
C PRO A 80 10.24 17.11 8.65
N LEU A 81 9.81 16.13 9.46
CA LEU A 81 8.43 15.65 9.46
C LEU A 81 7.42 16.79 9.65
N GLU A 82 7.69 17.72 10.56
CA GLU A 82 6.82 18.86 10.83
C GLU A 82 6.63 19.79 9.62
N LYS A 83 7.60 19.84 8.71
CA LYS A 83 7.61 20.69 7.52
C LYS A 83 7.03 20.01 6.29
N ILE A 84 6.45 18.82 6.40
CA ILE A 84 5.95 18.06 5.24
C ILE A 84 4.96 18.86 4.38
N HIS A 85 4.20 19.77 4.99
CA HIS A 85 3.22 20.63 4.32
C HIS A 85 3.85 21.67 3.38
N GLU A 86 5.10 22.06 3.59
CA GLU A 86 5.85 22.97 2.73
C GLU A 86 6.36 22.27 1.46
N TYR A 87 6.55 20.95 1.53
CA TYR A 87 7.19 20.17 0.46
C TYR A 87 6.21 19.36 -0.37
N PHE A 88 5.08 18.94 0.21
CA PHE A 88 4.14 18.06 -0.46
C PHE A 88 2.74 18.65 -0.48
N TYR A 89 2.11 18.62 -1.65
CA TYR A 89 0.65 18.71 -1.76
C TYR A 89 0.02 17.35 -1.44
N ILE A 90 -1.02 17.34 -0.59
CA ILE A 90 -1.65 16.11 -0.12
C ILE A 90 -3.13 16.04 -0.50
N LYS A 91 -3.56 14.86 -0.94
CA LYS A 91 -4.98 14.53 -1.15
C LYS A 91 -5.29 13.17 -0.55
N ALA A 92 -6.48 13.04 0.03
CA ALA A 92 -6.99 11.77 0.53
C ALA A 92 -8.10 11.26 -0.41
N CYS A 93 -8.14 9.95 -0.61
CA CYS A 93 -9.16 9.26 -1.39
C CYS A 93 -9.62 8.03 -0.63
N TYR A 94 -10.93 7.87 -0.45
CA TYR A 94 -11.53 6.64 0.01
C TYR A 94 -11.73 5.74 -1.21
N ARG A 95 -11.14 4.54 -1.23
CA ARG A 95 -11.27 3.62 -2.37
C ARG A 95 -11.10 2.16 -2.00
N VAL A 96 -11.73 1.28 -2.78
CA VAL A 96 -11.46 -0.16 -2.72
C VAL A 96 -10.04 -0.45 -3.19
N LYS A 97 -9.24 -1.06 -2.32
CA LYS A 97 -7.89 -1.54 -2.63
C LYS A 97 -7.79 -3.02 -2.27
N LYS A 98 -7.51 -3.83 -3.28
CA LYS A 98 -7.22 -5.25 -3.10
C LYS A 98 -5.97 -5.41 -2.22
N SER A 99 -6.02 -6.32 -1.25
CA SER A 99 -4.85 -6.63 -0.43
C SER A 99 -3.70 -7.18 -1.29
N GLY A 100 -2.47 -7.12 -0.75
CA GLY A 100 -1.26 -7.57 -1.45
C GLY A 100 -1.24 -9.08 -1.76
N SER A 101 -0.18 -9.51 -2.43
CA SER A 101 0.08 -10.93 -2.67
C SER A 101 0.89 -11.55 -1.52
N SER A 102 0.73 -12.85 -1.30
CA SER A 102 1.52 -13.64 -0.35
C SER A 102 2.34 -14.69 -1.09
N ASP A 103 3.32 -15.28 -0.39
CA ASP A 103 3.88 -16.55 -0.85
C ASP A 103 2.76 -17.62 -0.85
N PRO A 104 2.77 -18.57 -1.80
CA PRO A 104 1.89 -19.73 -1.76
C PRO A 104 2.16 -20.59 -0.51
N SER A 105 1.11 -21.17 0.07
CA SER A 105 1.25 -22.22 1.11
C SER A 105 1.56 -23.57 0.48
N ASN A 106 2.01 -24.57 1.24
CA ASN A 106 2.32 -25.91 0.71
C ASN A 106 1.16 -26.50 -0.11
N LYS A 107 -0.08 -26.42 0.39
CA LYS A 107 -1.27 -26.84 -0.36
C LYS A 107 -1.41 -26.10 -1.70
N ASN A 108 -1.12 -24.80 -1.72
CA ASN A 108 -1.17 -24.03 -2.96
C ASN A 108 -0.04 -24.41 -3.92
N ILE A 109 1.12 -24.80 -3.41
CA ILE A 109 2.23 -25.29 -4.24
C ILE A 109 1.81 -26.59 -4.94
N GLU A 110 1.19 -27.53 -4.22
CA GLU A 110 0.66 -28.77 -4.79
C GLU A 110 -0.37 -28.50 -5.91
N GLU A 111 -1.29 -27.55 -5.70
CA GLU A 111 -2.26 -27.12 -6.72
C GLU A 111 -1.59 -26.53 -7.97
N ILE A 112 -0.51 -25.75 -7.80
CA ILE A 112 0.26 -25.18 -8.91
C ILE A 112 0.99 -26.28 -9.68
N ILE A 113 1.64 -27.21 -8.99
CA ILE A 113 2.35 -28.35 -9.60
C ILE A 113 1.38 -29.16 -10.46
N TYR A 114 0.25 -29.57 -9.87
CA TYR A 114 -0.77 -30.34 -10.58
C TYR A 114 -1.31 -29.59 -11.80
N PHE A 115 -1.51 -28.27 -11.69
CA PHE A 115 -1.89 -27.45 -12.82
C PHE A 115 -0.83 -27.47 -13.93
N LEU A 116 0.45 -27.24 -13.62
CA LEU A 116 1.51 -27.21 -14.63
C LEU A 116 1.69 -28.58 -15.32
N GLU A 117 1.64 -29.66 -14.55
CA GLU A 117 1.72 -31.04 -15.06
C GLU A 117 0.56 -31.37 -16.00
N ASN A 118 -0.68 -31.00 -15.66
CA ASN A 118 -1.84 -31.22 -16.53
C ASN A 118 -1.77 -30.49 -17.87
N TYR A 119 -1.00 -29.39 -17.93
CA TYR A 119 -0.77 -28.65 -19.17
C TYR A 119 0.51 -29.11 -19.89
N ASN A 120 1.14 -30.21 -19.46
CA ASN A 120 2.38 -30.75 -20.00
C ASN A 120 3.51 -29.71 -20.05
N ILE A 121 3.57 -28.83 -19.05
CA ILE A 121 4.67 -27.87 -18.91
C ILE A 121 5.80 -28.58 -18.18
N GLU A 122 6.97 -28.67 -18.80
CA GLU A 122 8.17 -29.14 -18.11
C GLU A 122 8.74 -28.03 -17.24
N PHE A 123 8.97 -28.32 -15.95
CA PHE A 123 9.50 -27.34 -15.02
C PHE A 123 10.39 -27.97 -13.95
N LYS A 124 11.24 -27.14 -13.35
CA LYS A 124 11.93 -27.42 -12.09
C LYS A 124 11.41 -26.48 -11.02
N LEU A 125 11.24 -27.03 -9.83
CA LEU A 125 10.79 -26.29 -8.66
C LEU A 125 11.99 -25.93 -7.79
N GLU A 126 12.09 -24.67 -7.39
CA GLU A 126 13.10 -24.17 -6.46
C GLU A 126 12.40 -23.41 -5.34
N ILE A 127 12.72 -23.75 -4.08
CA ILE A 127 12.19 -23.08 -2.89
C ILE A 127 13.36 -22.43 -2.13
N ASP A 128 13.28 -21.13 -1.94
CA ASP A 128 14.20 -20.36 -1.09
C ASP A 128 13.42 -19.74 0.08
N GLY A 129 13.54 -20.37 1.24
CA GLY A 129 12.72 -20.05 2.41
C GLY A 129 11.22 -20.26 2.13
N LYS A 130 10.45 -19.17 2.09
CA LYS A 130 9.01 -19.20 1.77
C LYS A 130 8.72 -18.95 0.29
N LYS A 131 9.71 -18.56 -0.50
CA LYS A 131 9.51 -18.14 -1.88
C LYS A 131 9.51 -19.36 -2.80
N LEU A 132 8.48 -19.44 -3.64
CA LEU A 132 8.38 -20.44 -4.70
C LEU A 132 8.92 -19.87 -6.01
N TYR A 133 9.79 -20.64 -6.66
CA TYR A 133 10.26 -20.38 -8.02
C TYR A 133 9.95 -21.56 -8.93
N ILE A 134 9.49 -21.23 -10.15
CA ILE A 134 9.27 -22.17 -11.24
C ILE A 134 10.28 -21.84 -12.33
N ILE A 135 11.09 -22.82 -12.69
CA ILE A 135 12.08 -22.74 -13.76
C ILE A 135 11.57 -23.54 -14.94
N THR A 136 11.39 -22.91 -16.10
CA THR A 136 10.84 -23.55 -17.29
C THR A 136 11.22 -22.79 -18.55
N GLU A 137 11.43 -23.50 -19.65
CA GLU A 137 11.62 -22.89 -20.98
C GLU A 137 10.31 -22.34 -21.56
N TYR A 138 9.18 -22.76 -21.00
CA TYR A 138 7.85 -22.33 -21.43
C TYR A 138 7.57 -20.90 -20.95
N ASN A 139 6.90 -20.13 -21.82
CA ASN A 139 6.43 -18.80 -21.44
C ASN A 139 5.12 -18.91 -20.66
N ILE A 140 5.14 -18.54 -19.38
CA ILE A 140 3.95 -18.58 -18.52
C ILE A 140 3.30 -17.19 -18.52
N VAL A 141 1.98 -17.14 -18.75
CA VAL A 141 1.23 -15.89 -18.61
C VAL A 141 1.32 -15.35 -17.19
N ASN A 142 1.47 -14.03 -17.04
CA ASN A 142 1.75 -13.39 -15.75
C ASN A 142 0.73 -13.73 -14.65
N LYS A 143 -0.55 -13.98 -14.98
CA LYS A 143 -1.58 -14.33 -13.98
C LYS A 143 -2.42 -15.51 -14.43
N ILE A 144 -2.59 -16.48 -13.54
CA ILE A 144 -3.38 -17.69 -13.78
C ILE A 144 -4.33 -17.90 -12.60
N LYS A 145 -5.61 -18.15 -12.87
CA LYS A 145 -6.56 -18.60 -11.85
C LYS A 145 -6.47 -20.11 -11.73
N ILE A 146 -6.14 -20.62 -10.55
CA ILE A 146 -6.09 -22.04 -10.24
C ILE A 146 -6.97 -22.22 -8.99
N ASN A 147 -8.07 -22.97 -9.14
CA ASN A 147 -9.11 -23.11 -8.12
C ASN A 147 -9.59 -21.74 -7.59
N ASP A 148 -9.53 -21.54 -6.27
CA ASP A 148 -10.05 -20.35 -5.58
C ASP A 148 -9.11 -19.15 -5.62
N TYR A 149 -7.88 -19.33 -6.12
CA TYR A 149 -6.85 -18.31 -6.06
C TYR A 149 -6.35 -17.90 -7.44
N THR A 150 -5.88 -16.67 -7.54
CA THR A 150 -5.08 -16.22 -8.68
C THR A 150 -3.62 -16.21 -8.28
N TYR A 151 -2.79 -16.86 -9.07
CA TYR A 151 -1.34 -16.88 -8.92
C TYR A 151 -0.70 -15.97 -9.94
N GLN A 152 0.32 -15.24 -9.51
CA GLN A 152 1.10 -14.33 -10.34
C GLN A 152 2.50 -14.91 -10.53
N PHE A 153 2.88 -15.13 -11.79
CA PHE A 153 4.18 -15.62 -12.21
C PHE A 153 5.05 -14.44 -12.61
N ASN A 154 5.83 -13.92 -11.66
CA ASN A 154 6.70 -12.76 -11.86
C ASN A 154 8.00 -13.23 -12.51
N LYS A 155 8.22 -12.88 -13.78
CA LYS A 155 9.44 -13.22 -14.50
C LYS A 155 10.65 -12.52 -13.87
N ILE A 156 11.65 -13.29 -13.44
CA ILE A 156 12.92 -12.83 -12.85
C ILE A 156 14.04 -12.88 -13.89
N SER A 157 14.06 -13.93 -14.70
CA SER A 157 14.95 -14.10 -15.85
C SER A 157 14.20 -14.82 -16.97
N GLU A 158 14.88 -15.10 -18.08
CA GLU A 158 14.27 -15.72 -19.27
C GLU A 158 13.43 -16.96 -18.95
N TYR A 159 13.90 -17.80 -18.03
CA TYR A 159 13.31 -19.10 -17.68
C TYR A 159 12.92 -19.24 -16.20
N LYS A 160 12.99 -18.16 -15.40
CA LYS A 160 12.72 -18.24 -13.95
C LYS A 160 11.60 -17.29 -13.55
N TYR A 161 10.61 -17.83 -12.86
CA TYR A 161 9.45 -17.09 -12.35
C TYR A 161 9.36 -17.21 -10.84
N ASN A 162 9.17 -16.11 -10.12
CA ASN A 162 8.72 -16.14 -8.73
C ASN A 162 7.19 -16.14 -8.68
N VAL A 163 6.63 -17.13 -8.00
CA VAL A 163 5.19 -17.31 -7.92
C VAL A 163 4.64 -16.71 -6.64
N ARG A 164 3.64 -15.83 -6.78
CA ARG A 164 2.93 -15.19 -5.68
C ARG A 164 1.45 -15.49 -5.76
N ARG A 165 0.78 -15.70 -4.63
CA ARG A 165 -0.67 -15.86 -4.55
C ARG A 165 -1.31 -14.48 -4.31
N LEU A 166 -2.23 -14.06 -5.17
CA LEU A 166 -2.99 -12.83 -4.98
C LEU A 166 -4.08 -13.03 -3.91
N SER A 167 -4.27 -12.04 -3.03
CA SER A 167 -5.36 -12.07 -2.05
C SER A 167 -6.73 -12.07 -2.75
N ASN A 168 -7.78 -12.52 -2.07
CA ASN A 168 -9.17 -12.33 -2.51
C ASN A 168 -9.85 -11.14 -1.81
N THR A 169 -9.23 -10.61 -0.76
CA THR A 169 -9.78 -9.50 0.04
C THR A 169 -9.65 -8.17 -0.69
N SER A 170 -10.77 -7.44 -0.77
CA SER A 170 -10.85 -6.11 -1.36
C SER A 170 -11.66 -5.19 -0.45
N ASN A 171 -10.97 -4.51 0.45
CA ASN A 171 -11.59 -3.57 1.40
C ASN A 171 -11.38 -2.13 0.91
N ALA A 172 -12.30 -1.24 1.27
CA ALA A 172 -12.12 0.19 1.08
C ALA A 172 -11.25 0.78 2.19
N ASN A 173 -10.36 1.71 1.82
CA ASN A 173 -9.47 2.38 2.75
C ASN A 173 -9.37 3.87 2.38
N VAL A 174 -9.17 4.74 3.37
CA VAL A 174 -8.71 6.11 3.14
C VAL A 174 -7.21 6.06 2.84
N ILE A 175 -6.83 6.57 1.68
CA ILE A 175 -5.45 6.55 1.19
C ILE A 175 -5.01 7.97 0.88
N PHE A 176 -3.87 8.35 1.44
CA PHE A 176 -3.21 9.62 1.17
C PHE A 176 -2.29 9.50 -0.05
N SER A 177 -2.36 10.47 -0.94
CA SER A 177 -1.42 10.66 -2.04
C SER A 177 -0.68 11.98 -1.82
N ILE A 178 0.64 11.94 -1.93
CA ILE A 178 1.51 13.11 -1.80
C ILE A 178 2.12 13.45 -3.16
N LYS A 179 2.30 14.74 -3.44
CA LYS A 179 2.96 15.25 -4.65
C LYS A 179 3.99 16.30 -4.25
N LEU A 180 5.24 16.09 -4.61
CA LEU A 180 6.32 17.05 -4.35
C LEU A 180 6.02 18.38 -5.07
N ILE A 181 5.99 19.48 -4.32
CA ILE A 181 5.78 20.85 -4.83
C ILE A 181 7.04 21.71 -4.71
N LYS A 182 7.90 21.42 -3.72
CA LYS A 182 9.18 22.08 -3.51
C LYS A 182 10.32 21.13 -3.88
N ASN A 183 11.11 21.51 -4.88
CA ASN A 183 12.08 20.62 -5.54
C ASN A 183 13.55 20.98 -5.28
N TYR A 184 13.81 21.72 -4.21
CA TYR A 184 15.16 22.07 -3.77
C TYR A 184 15.26 21.87 -2.26
N GLN A 185 16.49 21.67 -1.77
CA GLN A 185 16.82 21.54 -0.35
C GLN A 185 16.84 22.92 0.30
N GLU A 186 16.17 23.08 1.44
CA GLU A 186 16.41 24.25 2.31
C GLU A 186 17.61 23.97 3.20
N GLU A 187 18.45 24.99 3.38
CA GLU A 187 19.70 24.85 4.12
C GLU A 187 19.44 24.53 5.59
N GLU A 188 18.45 25.20 6.21
CA GLU A 188 18.12 25.00 7.63
C GLU A 188 17.63 23.57 7.91
N ASP A 189 16.89 22.98 6.97
CA ASP A 189 16.40 21.61 7.08
C ASP A 189 17.54 20.59 7.02
N LEU A 190 18.53 20.86 6.17
CA LEU A 190 19.73 20.04 6.08
C LEU A 190 20.61 20.20 7.33
N ILE A 191 20.80 21.43 7.82
CA ILE A 191 21.53 21.70 9.05
C ILE A 191 20.89 20.94 10.22
N SER A 192 19.56 21.04 10.38
CA SER A 192 18.82 20.32 11.43
C SER A 192 19.04 18.81 11.33
N PHE A 193 18.95 18.24 10.12
CA PHE A 193 19.22 16.81 9.93
C PHE A 193 20.66 16.44 10.30
N LEU A 194 21.65 17.25 9.89
CA LEU A 194 23.06 17.01 10.17
C LEU A 194 23.41 17.15 11.66
N GLU A 195 22.67 17.95 12.41
CA GLU A 195 22.78 18.04 13.88
C GLU A 195 22.19 16.79 14.54
N ASP A 196 21.00 16.34 14.10
CA ASP A 196 20.30 15.18 14.65
C ASP A 196 21.03 13.84 14.43
N ILE A 197 21.88 13.73 13.40
CA ILE A 197 22.70 12.52 13.17
C ILE A 197 24.01 12.53 13.95
N LYS A 198 24.42 13.67 14.51
CA LYS A 198 25.64 13.80 15.33
C LYS A 198 25.37 13.49 16.80
N SER A 199 24.12 13.61 17.25
CA SER A 199 23.65 13.26 18.59
C SER A 199 23.43 11.76 18.76
#